data_AF-A0A2G5L1S0-F1
#
_entry.id   AF-A0A2G5L1S0-F1
#
_cell.length_a   1.000
_cell.length_b   1.000
_cell.length_c   1.000
_cell.angle_alpha   90.00
_cell.angle_beta   90.00
_cell.angle_gamma   90.00
#
_symmetry.space_group_name_H-M   'P 1'
#
loop_
_entity.id
_entity.type
_entity.pdbx_description
1 polymer ?
#
loop_
_entity_poly.entity_id
_entity_poly.type
_entity_poly.pdbx_seq_one_letter_code
_entity_poly.pdbx_strand_id
1 'polypeptide(L)'
;MSKFNQANERFEIAVRKLQDNLQYLADQGKVSVQFLSIQSNIIKALIDYQHEVLNSLEAYDQLTLDLSIKNSQKYNRLVSVKESFEAICIIHGIMDFRVWMAKGKSYLISEAVYHHRNGEVQLPSSFIELINGLPQHERETLWAILNKKAFSKWNRQFGIESKAYA
;
A
#
# COMPACT_ATOMS: atom_id res chain seq x y z
N MET A 1 35.09 4.27 -0.77
CA MET A 1 34.71 3.82 -2.14
C MET A 1 34.60 2.31 -2.12
N SER A 2 33.47 1.72 -2.56
CA SER A 2 33.29 0.26 -2.53
C SER A 2 34.28 -0.42 -3.49
N LYS A 3 34.70 -1.66 -3.20
CA LYS A 3 35.57 -2.45 -4.09
C LYS A 3 34.98 -2.61 -5.49
N PHE A 4 33.64 -2.63 -5.58
CA PHE A 4 32.89 -2.69 -6.83
C PHE A 4 33.06 -1.42 -7.66
N ASN A 5 32.91 -0.23 -7.08
CA ASN A 5 33.07 1.04 -7.80
C ASN A 5 34.49 1.18 -8.38
N GLN A 6 35.51 0.76 -7.62
CA GLN A 6 36.89 0.75 -8.11
C GLN A 6 37.11 -0.25 -9.26
N ALA A 7 36.44 -1.41 -9.24
CA ALA A 7 36.50 -2.36 -10.34
C ALA A 7 35.77 -1.83 -11.60
N ASN A 8 34.66 -1.14 -11.41
CA ASN A 8 33.87 -0.50 -12.47
C ASN A 8 34.69 0.57 -13.21
N GLU A 9 35.31 1.48 -12.46
CA GLU A 9 36.20 2.51 -13.01
C GLU A 9 37.38 1.90 -13.76
N ARG A 10 38.00 0.85 -13.21
CA ARG A 10 39.10 0.13 -13.89
C ARG A 10 38.64 -0.52 -15.19
N PHE A 11 37.44 -1.08 -15.22
CA PHE A 11 36.85 -1.66 -16.42
C PHE A 11 36.63 -0.59 -17.50
N GLU A 12 36.01 0.55 -17.15
CA GLU A 12 35.80 1.65 -18.10
C GLU A 12 37.12 2.19 -18.68
N ILE A 13 38.13 2.36 -17.83
CA ILE A 13 39.47 2.77 -18.26
C ILE A 13 40.09 1.74 -19.22
N ALA A 14 39.96 0.45 -18.92
CA ALA A 14 40.49 -0.62 -19.77
C ALA A 14 39.78 -0.66 -21.14
N VAL A 15 38.46 -0.48 -21.15
CA VAL A 15 37.66 -0.43 -22.38
C VAL A 15 38.04 0.77 -23.25
N ARG A 16 38.18 1.97 -22.67
CA ARG A 16 38.63 3.15 -23.43
C ARG A 16 40.03 2.97 -24.02
N LYS A 17 40.98 2.48 -23.23
CA LYS A 17 42.34 2.18 -23.73
C LYS A 17 42.34 1.14 -24.85
N LEU A 18 41.45 0.15 -24.77
CA LEU A 18 41.29 -0.83 -25.85
C LEU A 18 40.75 -0.18 -27.13
N GLN A 19 39.74 0.69 -27.02
CA GLN A 19 39.22 1.47 -28.15
C GLN A 19 40.30 2.35 -28.77
N ASP A 20 41.07 3.09 -27.97
CA ASP A 20 42.15 3.96 -28.44
C ASP A 20 43.23 3.16 -29.19
N ASN A 21 43.63 2.01 -28.65
CA ASN A 21 44.60 1.12 -29.29
C ASN A 21 44.08 0.55 -30.61
N LEU A 22 42.79 0.18 -30.66
CA LEU A 22 42.18 -0.34 -31.88
C LEU A 22 42.08 0.75 -32.97
N GLN A 23 41.74 1.97 -32.58
CA GLN A 23 41.71 3.12 -33.49
C GLN A 23 43.11 3.39 -34.04
N TYR A 24 44.14 3.41 -33.19
CA TYR A 24 45.52 3.56 -33.63
C TYR A 24 45.95 2.47 -34.63
N LEU A 25 45.60 1.20 -34.39
CA LEU A 25 45.91 0.11 -35.32
C LEU A 25 45.16 0.27 -36.66
N ALA A 26 43.93 0.77 -36.62
CA ALA A 26 43.15 1.09 -37.81
C ALA A 26 43.81 2.19 -38.65
N ASP A 27 44.23 3.27 -38.00
CA ASP A 27 44.86 4.42 -38.64
C ASP A 27 46.21 4.06 -39.28
N GLN A 28 46.91 3.07 -38.73
CA GLN A 28 48.15 2.51 -39.28
C GLN A 28 47.91 1.44 -40.37
N GLY A 29 46.66 1.16 -40.73
CA GLY A 29 46.30 0.14 -41.73
C GLY A 29 46.62 -1.29 -41.33
N LYS A 30 46.83 -1.57 -40.04
CA LYS A 30 47.30 -2.87 -39.53
C LYS A 30 46.20 -3.89 -39.26
N VAL A 31 44.93 -3.48 -39.35
CA VAL A 31 43.76 -4.32 -39.08
C VAL A 31 42.67 -4.04 -40.11
N SER A 32 41.92 -5.09 -40.47
CA SER A 32 40.81 -4.97 -41.41
C SER A 32 39.62 -4.26 -40.77
N VAL A 33 38.82 -3.57 -41.59
CA VAL A 33 37.57 -2.93 -41.16
C VAL A 33 36.61 -3.95 -40.50
N GLN A 34 36.60 -5.19 -41.02
CA GLN A 34 35.78 -6.26 -40.47
C GLN A 34 36.23 -6.68 -39.05
N PHE A 35 37.53 -6.72 -38.79
CA PHE A 35 38.07 -6.98 -37.44
C PHE A 35 37.68 -5.88 -36.45
N LEU A 36 37.80 -4.61 -36.86
CA LEU A 36 37.41 -3.45 -36.04
C LEU A 36 35.91 -3.46 -35.70
N SER A 37 35.07 -3.84 -36.67
CA SER A 37 33.63 -3.97 -36.48
C SER A 37 33.28 -5.06 -35.46
N ILE A 38 33.88 -6.25 -35.57
CA ILE A 38 33.68 -7.35 -34.62
C ILE A 38 34.12 -6.92 -33.21
N GLN A 39 35.30 -6.31 -33.07
CA GLN A 39 35.79 -5.85 -31.76
C GLN A 39 34.92 -4.73 -31.16
N SER A 40 34.47 -3.78 -31.97
CA SER A 40 33.56 -2.73 -31.51
C SER A 40 32.24 -3.31 -31.00
N ASN A 41 31.71 -4.34 -31.67
CA ASN A 41 30.51 -5.04 -31.21
C ASN A 41 30.73 -5.77 -29.89
N ILE A 42 31.88 -6.42 -29.71
CA ILE A 42 32.25 -7.07 -28.44
C ILE A 42 32.34 -6.04 -27.32
N ILE A 43 33.04 -4.93 -27.56
CA ILE A 43 33.18 -3.85 -26.58
C ILE A 43 31.81 -3.29 -26.19
N LYS A 44 30.94 -3.04 -27.18
CA LYS A 44 29.58 -2.58 -26.93
C LYS A 44 28.78 -3.57 -26.09
N ALA A 45 28.82 -4.86 -26.43
CA ALA A 45 28.14 -5.90 -25.65
C ALA A 45 28.64 -5.98 -24.20
N LEU A 46 29.94 -5.79 -23.97
CA LEU A 46 30.51 -5.75 -22.62
C LEU A 46 30.05 -4.53 -21.82
N ILE A 47 29.96 -3.36 -22.46
CA ILE A 47 29.41 -2.14 -21.84
C ILE A 47 27.93 -2.32 -21.52
N ASP A 48 27.14 -2.84 -22.48
CA ASP A 48 25.71 -3.05 -22.30
C ASP A 48 25.44 -4.03 -21.14
N TYR A 49 26.20 -5.12 -21.06
CA TYR A 49 26.13 -6.07 -19.94
C TYR A 49 26.46 -5.41 -18.60
N GLN A 50 27.52 -4.60 -18.54
CA GLN A 50 27.90 -3.89 -17.32
C GLN A 50 26.78 -2.95 -16.84
N HIS A 51 26.16 -2.18 -17.75
CA HIS A 51 25.04 -1.32 -17.42
C HIS A 51 23.83 -2.10 -16.92
N GLU A 52 23.51 -3.23 -17.55
CA GLU A 52 22.40 -4.09 -17.11
C GLU A 52 22.62 -4.64 -15.70
N VAL A 53 23.85 -5.04 -15.38
CA VAL A 53 24.23 -5.49 -14.03
C VAL A 53 24.09 -4.35 -13.01
N LEU A 54 24.56 -3.14 -13.34
CA LEU A 54 24.43 -1.97 -12.46
C LEU A 54 22.96 -1.63 -12.18
N ASN A 55 22.13 -1.56 -13.22
CA ASN A 55 20.70 -1.30 -13.10
C ASN A 55 20.00 -2.37 -12.25
N SER A 56 20.39 -3.64 -12.43
CA SER A 56 19.84 -4.75 -11.64
C SER A 56 20.24 -4.63 -10.17
N LEU A 57 21.49 -4.28 -9.87
CA LEU A 57 21.96 -4.08 -8.49
C LEU A 57 21.22 -2.93 -7.81
N GLU A 58 21.05 -1.79 -8.48
CA GLU A 58 20.28 -0.66 -7.96
C GLU A 58 18.81 -1.05 -7.67
N ALA A 59 18.19 -1.84 -8.55
CA ALA A 59 16.84 -2.35 -8.32
C ALA A 59 16.76 -3.26 -7.09
N TYR A 60 17.75 -4.13 -6.86
CA TYR A 60 17.81 -4.98 -5.67
C TYR A 60 18.05 -4.19 -4.38
N ASP A 61 18.90 -3.15 -4.43
CA ASP A 61 19.12 -2.26 -3.29
C ASP A 61 17.84 -1.51 -2.91
N GLN A 62 17.12 -0.98 -3.91
CA GLN A 62 15.84 -0.32 -3.70
C GLN A 62 14.79 -1.28 -3.11
N LEU A 63 14.70 -2.51 -3.62
CA LEU A 63 13.81 -3.53 -3.09
C LEU A 63 14.16 -3.87 -1.63
N THR A 64 15.45 -3.95 -1.30
CA THR A 64 15.93 -4.23 0.06
C THR A 64 15.55 -3.10 1.01
N LEU A 65 15.67 -1.84 0.59
CA LEU A 65 15.21 -0.68 1.34
C LEU A 65 13.70 -0.72 1.58
N ASP A 66 12.91 -0.99 0.55
CA ASP A 66 11.45 -1.09 0.66
C ASP A 66 11.02 -2.23 1.60
N LEU A 67 11.69 -3.38 1.53
CA LEU A 67 11.48 -4.50 2.44
C LEU A 67 11.88 -4.16 3.87
N SER A 68 12.99 -3.45 4.07
CA SER A 68 13.43 -2.96 5.38
C SER A 68 12.42 -1.98 5.98
N ILE A 69 11.88 -1.07 5.17
CA ILE A 69 10.83 -0.13 5.58
C ILE A 69 9.55 -0.89 5.96
N LYS A 70 9.10 -1.83 5.12
CA LYS A 70 7.92 -2.68 5.41
C LYS A 70 8.10 -3.52 6.66
N ASN A 71 9.29 -4.04 6.90
CA ASN A 71 9.61 -4.82 8.10
C ASN A 71 9.90 -3.95 9.34
N SER A 72 9.94 -2.62 9.20
CA SER A 72 10.18 -1.75 10.34
C SER A 72 9.02 -1.82 11.33
N GLN A 73 9.36 -1.82 12.63
CA GLN A 73 8.35 -1.78 13.71
C GLN A 73 7.43 -0.57 13.59
N LYS A 74 7.94 0.56 13.08
CA LYS A 74 7.16 1.78 12.85
C LYS A 74 6.11 1.58 11.76
N TYR A 75 6.47 0.95 10.64
CA TYR A 75 5.51 0.63 9.57
C TYR A 75 4.44 -0.34 10.06
N ASN A 76 4.83 -1.43 10.72
CA ASN A 76 3.89 -2.40 11.28
C ASN A 76 2.94 -1.78 12.30
N ARG A 77 3.43 -0.84 13.13
CA ARG A 77 2.58 -0.06 14.04
C ARG A 77 1.57 0.81 13.28
N LEU A 78 1.99 1.49 12.20
CA LEU A 78 1.09 2.31 11.38
C LEU A 78 0.02 1.47 10.68
N VAL A 79 0.41 0.31 10.12
CA VAL A 79 -0.54 -0.65 9.53
C VAL A 79 -1.55 -1.12 10.57
N SER A 80 -1.09 -1.51 11.76
CA SER A 80 -1.97 -1.93 12.86
C SER A 80 -2.96 -0.84 13.29
N VAL A 81 -2.53 0.43 13.30
CA VAL A 81 -3.39 1.57 13.61
C VAL A 81 -4.40 1.81 12.49
N LYS A 82 -3.97 1.74 11.22
CA LYS A 82 -4.84 1.84 10.05
C LYS A 82 -5.96 0.79 10.09
N GLU A 83 -5.63 -0.46 10.32
CA GLU A 83 -6.62 -1.55 10.41
C GLU A 83 -7.60 -1.35 11.57
N SER A 84 -7.12 -0.80 12.70
CA SER A 84 -7.99 -0.45 13.83
C SER A 84 -8.97 0.66 13.45
N PHE A 85 -8.52 1.67 12.69
CA PHE A 85 -9.39 2.73 12.17
C PHE A 85 -10.41 2.21 11.17
N GLU A 86 -10.01 1.33 10.25
CA GLU A 86 -10.94 0.71 9.31
C GLU A 86 -12.02 -0.10 10.03
N ALA A 87 -11.65 -0.88 11.04
CA ALA A 87 -12.59 -1.64 11.85
C ALA A 87 -13.60 -0.74 12.58
N ILE A 88 -13.12 0.32 13.21
CA ILE A 88 -13.91 1.37 13.88
C ILE A 88 -14.92 2.01 12.90
N CYS A 89 -14.48 2.38 11.70
CA CYS A 89 -15.35 2.92 10.67
C CYS A 89 -16.47 1.94 10.26
N ILE A 90 -16.20 0.64 10.23
CA ILE A 90 -17.19 -0.39 9.93
C ILE A 90 -18.21 -0.54 11.07
N ILE A 91 -17.76 -0.47 12.32
CA ILE A 91 -18.62 -0.64 13.50
C ILE A 91 -19.62 0.52 13.64
N HIS A 92 -19.13 1.76 13.53
CA HIS A 92 -19.92 2.94 13.92
C HIS A 92 -19.77 4.19 13.03
N GLY A 93 -19.02 4.13 11.93
CA GLY A 93 -18.71 5.30 11.10
C GLY A 93 -17.61 6.22 11.69
N ILE A 94 -17.57 7.49 11.28
CA ILE A 94 -16.44 8.43 11.51
C ILE A 94 -16.49 9.13 12.90
N MET A 95 -16.98 8.51 13.97
CA MET A 95 -17.04 9.14 15.30
C MET A 95 -16.52 8.26 16.44
N ASP A 96 -16.19 8.83 17.60
CA ASP A 96 -15.77 8.12 18.84
C ASP A 96 -14.48 7.26 18.78
N PHE A 97 -13.56 7.57 17.85
CA PHE A 97 -12.28 6.88 17.65
C PHE A 97 -11.47 6.60 18.93
N ARG A 98 -11.38 7.57 19.86
CA ARG A 98 -10.50 7.45 21.03
C ARG A 98 -10.94 6.33 21.98
N VAL A 99 -12.24 6.17 22.19
CA VAL A 99 -12.81 5.16 23.10
C VAL A 99 -12.60 3.76 22.51
N TRP A 100 -12.81 3.61 21.20
CA TRP A 100 -12.68 2.33 20.52
C TRP A 100 -11.22 1.90 20.32
N MET A 101 -10.32 2.84 20.04
CA MET A 101 -8.88 2.56 19.93
C MET A 101 -8.32 1.92 21.22
N ALA A 102 -8.89 2.22 22.39
CA ALA A 102 -8.48 1.62 23.65
C ALA A 102 -8.86 0.13 23.80
N LYS A 103 -9.81 -0.38 23.00
CA LYS A 103 -10.29 -1.77 23.07
C LYS A 103 -9.36 -2.79 22.38
N GLY A 104 -8.36 -2.30 21.65
CA GLY A 104 -7.35 -3.14 21.00
C GLY A 104 -7.79 -3.72 19.65
N LYS A 105 -6.82 -3.89 18.74
CA LYS A 105 -7.03 -4.26 17.34
C LYS A 105 -7.85 -5.54 17.15
N SER A 106 -7.49 -6.63 17.83
CA SER A 106 -8.13 -7.94 17.62
C SER A 106 -9.63 -7.91 17.92
N TYR A 107 -10.01 -7.19 18.96
CA TYR A 107 -11.41 -6.97 19.32
C TYR A 107 -12.12 -6.15 18.23
N LEU A 108 -11.53 -5.02 17.81
CA LEU A 108 -12.10 -4.15 16.77
C LEU A 108 -12.36 -4.91 15.47
N ILE A 109 -11.40 -5.73 15.01
CA ILE A 109 -11.56 -6.53 13.80
C ILE A 109 -12.71 -7.54 13.95
N SER A 110 -12.80 -8.22 15.09
CA SER A 110 -13.88 -9.17 15.37
C SER A 110 -15.25 -8.50 15.32
N GLU A 111 -15.40 -7.35 15.97
CA GLU A 111 -16.64 -6.56 15.98
C GLU A 111 -16.99 -6.05 14.57
N ALA A 112 -16.02 -5.52 13.84
CA ALA A 112 -16.24 -5.05 12.47
C ALA A 112 -16.74 -6.18 11.55
N VAL A 113 -16.19 -7.39 11.68
CA VAL A 113 -16.65 -8.56 10.92
C VAL A 113 -18.08 -8.94 11.30
N TYR A 114 -18.42 -8.92 12.59
CA TYR A 114 -19.77 -9.19 13.07
C TYR A 114 -20.78 -8.19 12.50
N HIS A 115 -20.52 -6.89 12.69
CA HIS A 115 -21.37 -5.79 12.22
C HIS A 115 -21.56 -5.81 10.70
N HIS A 116 -20.48 -6.00 9.95
CA HIS A 116 -20.54 -6.09 8.49
C HIS A 116 -21.40 -7.26 8.01
N ARG A 117 -21.21 -8.47 8.57
CA ARG A 117 -21.96 -9.67 8.18
C ARG A 117 -23.45 -9.54 8.48
N ASN A 118 -23.81 -8.91 9.59
CA ASN A 118 -25.20 -8.71 9.98
C ASN A 118 -25.82 -7.48 9.30
N GLY A 119 -25.02 -6.67 8.60
CA GLY A 119 -25.44 -5.38 8.04
C GLY A 119 -25.94 -4.43 9.13
N GLU A 120 -25.37 -4.54 10.33
CA GLU A 120 -25.67 -3.76 11.52
C GLU A 120 -24.63 -2.64 11.64
N VAL A 121 -25.08 -1.42 11.92
CA VAL A 121 -24.20 -0.29 12.24
C VAL A 121 -24.54 0.15 13.66
N GLN A 122 -23.55 0.25 14.52
CA GLN A 122 -23.73 0.78 15.86
C GLN A 122 -23.65 2.30 15.82
N LEU A 123 -24.67 2.98 16.34
CA LEU A 123 -24.59 4.43 16.45
C LEU A 123 -23.58 4.82 17.56
N PRO A 124 -22.75 5.86 17.33
CA PRO A 124 -21.86 6.42 18.35
C PRO A 124 -22.63 6.79 19.63
N SER A 125 -22.02 6.64 20.81
CA SER A 125 -22.71 6.92 22.08
C SER A 125 -23.13 8.38 22.19
N SER A 126 -22.31 9.29 21.67
CA SER A 126 -22.61 10.72 21.55
C SER A 126 -23.86 10.99 20.70
N PHE A 127 -24.06 10.20 19.65
CA PHE A 127 -25.23 10.30 18.78
C PHE A 127 -26.48 9.73 19.44
N ILE A 128 -26.34 8.64 20.21
CA ILE A 128 -27.44 8.07 21.00
C ILE A 128 -27.89 9.04 22.09
N GLU A 129 -26.97 9.71 22.77
CA GLU A 129 -27.28 10.77 23.75
C GLU A 129 -28.06 11.91 23.12
N LEU A 130 -27.64 12.36 21.93
CA LEU A 130 -28.33 13.41 21.18
C LEU A 130 -29.74 12.98 20.78
N ILE A 131 -29.92 11.75 20.27
CA ILE A 131 -31.24 11.18 19.95
C ILE A 131 -32.14 11.12 21.20
N ASN A 132 -31.58 10.73 22.34
CA ASN A 132 -32.34 10.62 23.60
C ASN A 132 -32.77 11.98 24.16
N GLY A 133 -32.10 13.06 23.77
CA GLY A 133 -32.49 14.44 24.11
C GLY A 133 -33.64 14.99 23.26
N LEU A 134 -34.02 14.33 22.16
CA LEU A 134 -35.07 14.81 21.27
C LEU A 134 -36.49 14.53 21.81
N PRO A 135 -37.48 15.35 21.43
CA PRO A 135 -38.90 15.05 21.62
C PRO A 135 -39.26 13.65 21.09
N GLN A 136 -40.21 12.98 21.76
CA GLN A 136 -40.54 11.57 21.48
C GLN A 136 -40.83 11.31 19.99
N HIS A 137 -41.60 12.17 19.33
CA HIS A 137 -41.98 12.00 17.93
C HIS A 137 -40.78 12.09 16.96
N GLU A 138 -39.82 12.98 17.21
CA GLU A 138 -38.60 13.12 16.39
C GLU A 138 -37.67 11.93 16.60
N ARG A 139 -37.57 11.47 17.85
CA ARG A 139 -36.78 10.29 18.23
C ARG A 139 -37.30 9.03 17.54
N GLU A 140 -38.60 8.80 17.56
CA GLU A 140 -39.25 7.65 16.90
C GLU A 140 -39.03 7.70 15.37
N THR A 141 -39.12 8.89 14.78
CA THR A 141 -38.86 9.10 13.34
C THR A 141 -37.40 8.79 12.98
N LEU A 142 -36.44 9.32 13.75
CA LEU A 142 -35.02 9.06 13.55
C LEU A 142 -34.67 7.59 13.71
N TRP A 143 -35.20 6.91 14.74
CA TRP A 143 -34.98 5.48 14.91
C TRP A 143 -35.55 4.66 13.75
N ALA A 144 -36.72 5.01 13.23
CA ALA A 144 -37.30 4.33 12.06
C ALA A 144 -36.43 4.49 10.80
N ILE A 145 -35.80 5.66 10.61
CA ILE A 145 -34.89 5.92 9.49
C ILE A 145 -33.57 5.16 9.66
N LEU A 146 -32.96 5.23 10.84
CA LEU A 146 -31.65 4.65 11.13
C LEU A 146 -31.69 3.12 11.18
N ASN A 147 -32.82 2.55 11.64
CA ASN A 147 -33.00 1.10 11.78
C ASN A 147 -33.93 0.51 10.70
N LYS A 148 -33.86 0.96 9.44
CA LYS A 148 -34.70 0.44 8.34
C LYS A 148 -34.72 -1.10 8.19
N LYS A 149 -33.68 -1.82 8.65
CA LYS A 149 -33.66 -3.30 8.72
C LYS A 149 -34.20 -3.90 10.04
N ALA A 150 -34.18 -3.19 11.16
CA ALA A 150 -34.73 -3.68 12.43
C ALA A 150 -36.25 -3.42 12.56
N PHE A 151 -36.76 -2.38 11.88
CA PHE A 151 -38.20 -2.05 11.87
C PHE A 151 -39.07 -3.18 11.30
N SER A 152 -38.57 -3.91 10.30
CA SER A 152 -39.25 -5.09 9.73
C SER A 152 -39.30 -6.30 10.68
N LYS A 153 -38.35 -6.40 11.63
CA LYS A 153 -38.29 -7.43 12.66
C LYS A 153 -39.18 -7.08 13.87
N TRP A 154 -39.25 -5.79 14.21
CA TRP A 154 -40.04 -5.26 15.32
C TRP A 154 -41.56 -5.40 15.07
N ASN A 155 -42.03 -5.09 13.85
CA ASN A 155 -43.44 -5.29 13.49
C ASN A 155 -43.89 -6.77 13.52
N ARG A 156 -42.99 -7.72 13.25
CA ARG A 156 -43.29 -9.16 13.34
C ARG A 156 -43.42 -9.65 14.79
N GLN A 157 -42.73 -9.01 15.73
CA GLN A 157 -42.69 -9.46 17.12
C GLN A 157 -43.78 -8.83 18.00
N PHE A 158 -44.32 -7.66 17.60
CA PHE A 158 -45.35 -6.93 18.35
C PHE A 158 -46.68 -6.76 17.61
N GLY A 159 -46.85 -7.33 16.40
CA GLY A 159 -48.14 -7.41 15.72
C GLY A 159 -48.78 -6.06 15.37
N ILE A 160 -47.96 -5.01 15.20
CA ILE A 160 -48.46 -3.69 14.80
C ILE A 160 -48.49 -3.66 13.27
N GLU A 161 -49.70 -3.75 12.69
CA GLU A 161 -49.91 -3.55 11.26
C GLU A 161 -49.58 -2.09 10.91
N SER A 162 -48.56 -1.88 10.06
CA SER A 162 -48.28 -0.55 9.54
C SER A 162 -49.39 -0.15 8.58
N LYS A 163 -50.24 0.80 8.97
CA LYS A 163 -51.04 1.54 8.00
C LYS A 163 -50.09 2.40 7.17
N ALA A 164 -49.89 1.99 5.93
CA ALA A 164 -49.14 2.76 4.95
C ALA A 164 -49.86 4.10 4.73
N TYR A 165 -49.19 5.21 5.07
CA TYR A 165 -49.55 6.50 4.52
C TYR A 165 -48.69 6.71 3.27
N ALA A 166 -49.40 6.86 2.14
CA ALA A 166 -48.87 7.17 0.82
C ALA A 166 -48.34 8.61 0.76
#